data_AF-A0A822BVU7-F1
#
_entry.id   AF-A0A822BVU7-F1
#
_cell.length_a   1.000
_cell.length_b   1.000
_cell.length_c   1.000
_cell.angle_alpha   90.00
_cell.angle_beta   90.00
_cell.angle_gamma   90.00
#
_symmetry.space_group_name_H-M   'P 1'
#
loop_
_entity.id
_entity.type
_entity.pdbx_description
1 polymer ?
#
loop_
_entity_poly.entity_id
_entity_poly.type
_entity_poly.pdbx_seq_one_letter_code
_entity_poly.pdbx_strand_id
1 'polypeptide(L)'
;MIVDQPTTAMTIVTSPSNQLPTQFLGSTTRSILLPFYRLKKSNNRCTVCGDYFANSEYSSLQIESCIRIRALIEHNILVMTPARCCTKHISNGYFTAAALQIIQKQEKTCEASSEELIDIFNVMKSELLPKLSIIEGNHDVPPLNFEDTTHLTSDNYYVLTGLNRKDFDHLCSCIPPASLRNTQNRTARVAVACLLMKLRLGVTHQLLATLFSFPDKVTVSRVIHSARKALVAHFVPRFLGFQHISRRE
;
A
#
# COMPACT_ATOMS: atom_id res chain seq x y z
N MET A 1 -61.05 -40.85 46.57
CA MET A 1 -59.58 -41.04 46.61
C MET A 1 -59.14 -41.53 45.25
N ILE A 2 -57.91 -41.18 44.87
CA ILE A 2 -57.28 -41.30 43.54
C ILE A 2 -57.52 -40.06 42.67
N VAL A 3 -56.45 -39.29 42.60
CA VAL A 3 -56.19 -38.09 41.79
C VAL A 3 -55.47 -38.60 40.55
N ASP A 4 -56.04 -38.35 39.36
CA ASP A 4 -55.37 -38.58 38.09
C ASP A 4 -54.75 -37.27 37.59
N GLN A 5 -53.43 -37.31 37.37
CA GLN A 5 -52.69 -36.30 36.62
C GLN A 5 -52.93 -36.47 35.12
N PRO A 6 -52.95 -35.36 34.35
CA PRO A 6 -52.60 -35.39 32.95
C PRO A 6 -51.37 -34.53 32.62
N THR A 7 -50.36 -35.22 32.10
CA THR A 7 -49.58 -34.92 30.88
C THR A 7 -49.27 -33.45 30.53
N THR A 8 -48.03 -33.03 30.78
CA THR A 8 -47.47 -31.77 30.26
C THR A 8 -46.84 -32.00 28.87
N ALA A 9 -47.42 -31.39 27.84
CA ALA A 9 -46.84 -31.32 26.49
C ALA A 9 -46.22 -29.93 26.24
N MET A 10 -45.06 -29.93 25.59
CA MET A 10 -44.20 -28.80 25.29
C MET A 10 -44.91 -27.63 24.59
N THR A 11 -44.71 -26.41 25.11
CA THR A 11 -45.14 -25.16 24.48
C THR A 11 -44.06 -24.64 23.52
N ILE A 12 -44.38 -24.58 22.23
CA ILE A 12 -43.64 -23.81 21.23
C ILE A 12 -44.19 -22.38 21.27
N VAL A 13 -43.34 -21.41 21.60
CA VAL A 13 -43.68 -19.98 21.54
C VAL A 13 -43.26 -19.45 20.16
N THR A 14 -44.25 -19.20 19.30
CA THR A 14 -44.09 -18.42 18.07
C THR A 14 -44.42 -16.95 18.37
N SER A 15 -43.47 -16.05 18.12
CA SER A 15 -43.62 -14.61 18.27
C SER A 15 -44.35 -14.00 17.06
N PRO A 16 -45.32 -13.09 17.23
CA PRO A 16 -45.90 -12.35 16.11
C PRO A 16 -45.10 -11.08 15.80
N SER A 17 -44.65 -10.99 14.55
CA SER A 17 -44.61 -9.81 13.67
C SER A 17 -44.70 -8.41 14.32
N ASN A 18 -43.56 -7.70 14.41
CA ASN A 18 -43.55 -6.25 14.58
C ASN A 18 -43.54 -5.55 13.22
N GLN A 19 -44.61 -4.80 12.98
CA GLN A 19 -44.77 -3.90 11.86
C GLN A 19 -43.82 -2.70 11.97
N LEU A 20 -43.29 -2.29 10.82
CA LEU A 20 -42.44 -1.12 10.62
C LEU A 20 -43.26 0.17 10.78
N PRO A 21 -42.81 1.20 11.52
CA PRO A 21 -43.44 2.51 11.45
C PRO A 21 -42.95 3.25 10.20
N THR A 22 -43.86 3.38 9.24
CA THR A 22 -43.81 4.36 8.16
C THR A 22 -44.07 5.74 8.77
N GLN A 23 -43.08 6.65 8.70
CA GLN A 23 -43.19 8.11 8.55
C GLN A 23 -41.96 8.82 9.15
N PHE A 24 -41.08 9.32 8.30
CA PHE A 24 -40.33 10.55 8.57
C PHE A 24 -40.11 11.29 7.25
N LEU A 25 -41.04 12.20 6.96
CA LEU A 25 -40.82 13.30 6.02
C LEU A 25 -40.23 14.45 6.84
N GLY A 26 -38.95 14.73 6.62
CA GLY A 26 -38.20 15.79 7.28
C GLY A 26 -36.73 15.65 6.96
N SER A 27 -36.29 16.28 5.86
CA SER A 27 -34.89 16.40 5.51
C SER A 27 -34.18 17.22 6.59
N THR A 28 -33.69 16.53 7.61
CA THR A 28 -32.73 17.05 8.58
C THR A 28 -31.39 16.50 8.14
N THR A 29 -30.52 17.36 7.62
CA THR A 29 -29.09 17.04 7.49
C THR A 29 -28.60 16.64 8.87
N ARG A 30 -28.48 15.33 9.13
CA ARG A 30 -27.98 14.79 10.39
C ARG A 30 -26.49 15.13 10.47
N SER A 31 -26.15 16.24 11.14
CA SER A 31 -24.77 16.54 11.50
C SER A 31 -24.40 15.79 12.78
N ILE A 32 -23.17 15.31 12.85
CA ILE A 32 -22.62 14.59 14.00
C ILE A 32 -21.48 15.43 14.58
N LEU A 33 -21.44 15.56 15.90
CA LEU A 33 -20.36 16.24 16.60
C LEU A 33 -19.15 15.29 16.75
N LEU A 34 -17.99 15.72 16.28
CA LEU A 34 -16.74 14.96 16.29
C LEU A 34 -15.68 15.67 17.14
N PRO A 35 -14.83 14.93 17.89
CA PRO A 35 -13.81 15.50 18.77
C PRO A 35 -12.52 15.90 18.02
N PHE A 36 -12.67 16.61 16.90
CA PHE A 36 -11.57 16.98 15.99
C PHE A 36 -11.40 18.50 15.92
N TYR A 37 -10.18 18.97 15.67
CA TYR A 37 -9.92 20.35 15.29
C TYR A 37 -10.32 20.56 13.83
N ARG A 38 -11.14 21.55 13.50
CA ARG A 38 -11.58 21.79 12.12
C ARG A 38 -10.95 23.02 11.50
N LEU A 39 -10.25 22.82 10.39
CA LEU A 39 -9.80 23.94 9.57
C LEU A 39 -10.93 24.43 8.67
N LYS A 40 -11.21 25.73 8.73
CA LYS A 40 -12.25 26.38 7.92
C LYS A 40 -11.88 26.35 6.44
N LYS A 41 -12.85 26.13 5.56
CA LYS A 41 -12.68 26.26 4.10
C LYS A 41 -12.49 27.74 3.74
N SER A 42 -11.42 28.08 3.03
CA SER A 42 -11.24 29.43 2.47
C SER A 42 -10.35 29.39 1.24
N ASN A 43 -10.76 30.12 0.19
CA ASN A 43 -10.00 30.25 -1.05
C ASN A 43 -8.99 31.40 -0.99
N ASN A 44 -9.29 32.46 -0.24
CA ASN A 44 -8.52 33.71 -0.27
C ASN A 44 -7.73 33.96 1.03
N ARG A 45 -7.95 33.10 2.04
CA ARG A 45 -7.24 33.16 3.32
C ARG A 45 -6.61 31.80 3.65
N CYS A 46 -5.53 31.84 4.40
CA CYS A 46 -4.92 30.63 4.94
C CYS A 46 -5.83 29.99 5.99
N THR A 47 -6.08 28.70 5.85
CA THR A 47 -6.92 27.94 6.80
C THR A 47 -6.28 27.72 8.18
N VAL A 48 -4.98 27.97 8.33
CA VAL A 48 -4.21 27.84 9.58
C VAL A 48 -4.13 29.17 10.32
N CYS A 49 -3.51 30.20 9.73
CA CYS A 49 -3.31 31.50 10.39
C CYS A 49 -4.44 32.52 10.15
N GLY A 50 -5.29 32.32 9.13
CA GLY A 50 -6.34 33.27 8.76
C GLY A 50 -5.87 34.46 7.91
N ASP A 51 -4.56 34.58 7.63
CA ASP A 51 -3.98 35.64 6.82
C ASP A 51 -4.51 35.60 5.38
N TYR A 52 -4.73 36.76 4.78
CA TYR A 52 -5.06 36.88 3.36
C TYR A 52 -3.84 36.56 2.50
N PHE A 53 -4.02 35.74 1.47
CA PHE A 53 -2.92 35.41 0.56
C PHE A 53 -2.39 36.64 -0.20
N ALA A 54 -3.24 37.63 -0.48
CA ALA A 54 -2.84 38.87 -1.14
C ALA A 54 -1.86 39.72 -0.32
N ASN A 55 -1.88 39.59 1.01
CA ASN A 55 -1.10 40.41 1.94
C ASN A 55 0.01 39.59 2.63
N SER A 56 0.18 38.33 2.24
CA SER A 56 1.11 37.40 2.86
C SER A 56 2.42 37.40 2.06
N GLU A 57 3.55 37.51 2.76
CA GLU A 57 4.89 37.30 2.18
C GLU A 57 5.06 35.87 1.64
N TYR A 58 4.26 34.94 2.14
CA TYR A 58 4.28 33.52 1.77
C TYR A 58 3.22 33.20 0.72
N SER A 59 3.59 32.40 -0.28
CA SER A 59 2.69 31.94 -1.32
C SER A 59 1.61 30.97 -0.80
N SER A 60 0.52 30.87 -1.56
CA SER A 60 -0.63 30.01 -1.24
C SER A 60 -0.46 28.62 -1.84
N LEU A 61 -0.53 27.58 -1.02
CA LEU A 61 -0.48 26.17 -1.41
C LEU A 61 -1.83 25.48 -1.11
N GLN A 62 -2.27 24.59 -1.99
CA GLN A 62 -3.39 23.69 -1.71
C GLN A 62 -2.91 22.52 -0.85
N ILE A 63 -3.64 22.21 0.23
CA ILE A 63 -3.26 21.13 1.14
C ILE A 63 -3.57 19.78 0.49
N GLU A 64 -2.53 19.02 0.17
CA GLU A 64 -2.63 17.71 -0.48
C GLU A 64 -3.36 16.67 0.38
N SER A 65 -4.02 15.70 -0.28
CA SER A 65 -4.78 14.63 0.38
C SER A 65 -3.97 13.85 1.42
N CYS A 66 -2.71 13.54 1.12
CA CYS A 66 -1.84 12.81 2.04
C CYS A 66 -1.57 13.57 3.35
N ILE A 67 -1.39 14.89 3.28
CA ILE A 67 -1.18 15.77 4.44
C ILE A 67 -2.45 15.86 5.27
N ARG A 68 -3.62 15.95 4.62
CA ARG A 68 -4.93 15.99 5.29
C ARG A 68 -5.21 14.70 6.06
N ILE A 69 -5.00 13.54 5.43
CA ILE A 69 -5.20 12.23 6.07
C ILE A 69 -4.26 12.09 7.25
N ARG A 70 -2.98 12.43 7.07
CA ARG A 70 -1.99 12.35 8.15
C ARG A 70 -2.38 13.24 9.33
N ALA A 71 -2.76 14.48 9.08
CA ALA A 71 -3.18 15.42 10.13
C ALA A 71 -4.41 14.91 10.91
N LEU A 72 -5.33 14.23 10.23
CA LEU A 72 -6.47 13.58 10.87
C LEU A 72 -6.02 12.44 11.79
N ILE A 73 -5.19 11.52 11.29
CA ILE A 73 -4.73 10.33 12.03
C ILE A 73 -3.83 10.70 13.21
N GLU A 74 -2.83 11.56 13.00
CA GLU A 74 -1.78 11.84 13.99
C GLU A 74 -2.19 12.93 14.99
N HIS A 75 -3.06 13.85 14.59
CA HIS A 75 -3.35 15.06 15.37
C HIS A 75 -4.83 15.36 15.56
N ASN A 76 -5.75 14.50 15.08
CA ASN A 76 -7.20 14.74 15.13
C ASN A 76 -7.59 16.07 14.44
N ILE A 77 -6.89 16.46 13.38
CA ILE A 77 -7.16 17.69 12.63
C ILE A 77 -7.90 17.34 11.34
N LEU A 78 -9.15 17.80 11.25
CA LEU A 78 -9.97 17.66 10.07
C LEU A 78 -9.76 18.85 9.12
N VAL A 79 -9.26 18.54 7.92
CA VAL A 79 -9.02 19.51 6.85
C VAL A 79 -9.96 19.25 5.69
N MET A 80 -10.92 20.16 5.49
CA MET A 80 -11.92 20.02 4.45
C MET A 80 -11.43 20.52 3.07
N THR A 81 -11.89 19.90 1.99
CA THR A 81 -11.61 20.36 0.62
C THR A 81 -12.57 21.46 0.14
N PRO A 82 -12.11 22.42 -0.68
CA PRO A 82 -10.71 22.78 -0.92
C PRO A 82 -10.15 23.64 0.22
N ALA A 83 -9.02 23.23 0.82
CA ALA A 83 -8.31 24.03 1.83
C ALA A 83 -6.94 24.45 1.31
N ARG A 84 -6.57 25.70 1.61
CA ARG A 84 -5.30 26.31 1.22
C ARG A 84 -4.58 26.87 2.43
N CYS A 85 -3.26 26.78 2.48
CA CYS A 85 -2.46 27.42 3.52
C CYS A 85 -1.22 28.11 2.95
N CYS A 86 -0.64 28.99 3.76
CA CYS A 86 0.66 29.58 3.44
C CYS A 86 1.75 28.50 3.45
N THR A 87 2.75 28.63 2.59
CA THR A 87 3.89 27.69 2.52
C THR A 87 4.65 27.55 3.84
N LYS A 88 4.69 28.57 4.70
CA LYS A 88 5.31 28.49 6.05
C LYS A 88 4.70 27.43 6.98
N HIS A 89 3.45 27.02 6.74
CA HIS A 89 2.75 26.09 7.62
C HIS A 89 2.96 24.62 7.26
N ILE A 90 3.50 24.34 6.07
CA ILE A 90 3.79 22.98 5.62
C ILE A 90 5.27 22.85 5.31
N SER A 91 5.92 21.86 5.90
CA SER A 91 7.30 21.50 5.61
C SER A 91 7.40 19.98 5.45
N ASN A 92 8.05 19.53 4.37
CA ASN A 92 8.24 18.11 4.06
C ASN A 92 6.96 17.26 4.08
N GLY A 93 5.81 17.84 3.73
CA GLY A 93 4.52 17.15 3.77
C GLY A 93 3.90 17.01 5.16
N TYR A 94 4.34 17.80 6.13
CA TYR A 94 3.79 17.87 7.50
C TYR A 94 3.42 19.29 7.87
N PHE A 95 2.43 19.45 8.75
CA PHE A 95 2.22 20.72 9.42
C PHE A 95 3.40 21.03 10.35
N THR A 96 3.90 22.26 10.30
CA THR A 96 4.98 22.69 11.19
C THR A 96 4.49 22.75 12.65
N ALA A 97 5.39 22.61 13.62
CA ALA A 97 5.03 22.68 15.05
C ALA A 97 4.31 24.01 15.39
N ALA A 98 4.76 25.12 14.80
CA ALA A 98 4.11 26.42 14.93
C ALA A 98 2.68 26.42 14.35
N ALA A 99 2.47 25.75 13.21
CA ALA A 99 1.13 25.59 12.63
C ALA A 99 0.20 24.79 13.57
N LEU A 100 0.69 23.66 14.12
CA LEU A 100 -0.08 22.83 15.05
C LEU A 100 -0.51 23.61 16.30
N GLN A 101 0.37 24.44 16.87
CA GLN A 101 0.03 25.29 18.01
C GLN A 101 -1.07 26.30 17.69
N ILE A 102 -1.11 26.85 16.47
CA ILE A 102 -2.19 27.77 16.05
C ILE A 102 -3.52 27.01 15.96
N ILE A 103 -3.50 25.81 15.37
CA ILE A 103 -4.70 24.99 15.19
C ILE A 103 -5.26 24.53 16.53
N GLN A 104 -4.40 24.12 17.46
CA GLN A 104 -4.79 23.60 18.78
C GLN A 104 -5.36 24.67 19.72
N LYS A 105 -5.26 25.96 19.38
CA LYS A 105 -5.96 27.04 20.09
C LYS A 105 -7.45 27.09 19.76
N GLN A 106 -7.88 26.42 18.71
CA GLN A 106 -9.29 26.35 18.31
C GLN A 106 -10.04 25.30 19.13
N GLU A 107 -11.37 25.33 19.07
CA GLU A 107 -12.19 24.33 19.72
C GLU A 107 -11.95 22.94 19.09
N LYS A 108 -11.78 21.93 19.94
CA LYS A 108 -11.54 20.53 19.52
C LYS A 108 -12.85 19.78 19.29
N THR A 109 -13.82 20.45 18.69
CA THR A 109 -15.12 19.88 18.35
C THR A 109 -15.52 20.40 16.97
N CYS A 110 -16.13 19.55 16.16
CA CYS A 110 -16.68 19.98 14.89
C CYS A 110 -17.89 19.18 14.46
N GLU A 111 -18.86 19.85 13.85
CA GLU A 111 -19.99 19.18 13.21
C GLU A 111 -19.62 18.73 11.79
N ALA A 112 -19.82 17.45 11.46
CA ALA A 112 -19.67 16.94 10.11
C ALA A 112 -20.99 16.37 9.60
N SER A 113 -21.33 16.66 8.35
CA SER A 113 -22.47 16.00 7.69
C SER A 113 -22.08 14.60 7.20
N SER A 114 -23.09 13.78 6.90
CA SER A 114 -22.88 12.45 6.32
C SER A 114 -22.08 12.51 5.02
N GLU A 115 -22.33 13.50 4.16
CA GLU A 115 -21.64 13.69 2.88
C GLU A 115 -20.16 14.01 3.10
N GLU A 116 -19.86 14.90 4.05
CA GLU A 116 -18.48 15.24 4.40
C GLU A 116 -17.71 14.03 4.93
N LEU A 117 -18.37 13.17 5.72
CA LEU A 117 -17.76 11.92 6.21
C LEU A 117 -17.50 10.92 5.09
N ILE A 118 -18.47 10.72 4.19
CA ILE A 118 -18.31 9.85 3.03
C ILE A 118 -17.11 10.29 2.19
N ASP A 119 -16.98 11.59 1.93
CA ASP A 119 -15.84 12.13 1.18
C ASP A 119 -14.50 11.86 1.87
N ILE A 120 -14.42 12.06 3.19
CA ILE A 120 -13.21 11.78 3.97
C ILE A 120 -12.86 10.29 3.88
N PHE A 121 -13.84 9.38 4.05
CA PHE A 121 -13.62 7.95 3.95
C PHE A 121 -13.20 7.52 2.55
N ASN A 122 -13.77 8.10 1.50
CA ASN A 122 -13.39 7.80 0.12
C ASN A 122 -11.96 8.24 -0.18
N VAL A 123 -11.56 9.44 0.26
CA VAL A 123 -10.18 9.94 0.12
C VAL A 123 -9.21 9.07 0.92
N MET A 124 -9.56 8.65 2.13
CA MET A 124 -8.75 7.71 2.91
C MET A 124 -8.61 6.37 2.19
N LYS A 125 -9.70 5.81 1.65
CA LYS A 125 -9.66 4.57 0.86
C LYS A 125 -8.76 4.72 -0.36
N SER A 126 -8.90 5.77 -1.17
CA SER A 126 -8.09 5.93 -2.39
C SER A 126 -6.59 6.08 -2.12
N GLU A 127 -6.22 6.67 -0.98
CA GLU A 127 -4.82 6.93 -0.61
C GLU A 127 -4.18 5.78 0.20
N LEU A 128 -4.97 5.13 1.05
CA LEU A 128 -4.50 4.06 1.93
C LEU A 128 -4.66 2.68 1.30
N LEU A 129 -5.71 2.40 0.52
CA LEU A 129 -5.93 1.07 -0.06
C LEU A 129 -4.79 0.64 -0.99
N PRO A 130 -4.21 1.49 -1.86
CA PRO A 130 -3.03 1.10 -2.66
C PRO A 130 -1.79 0.83 -1.81
N LYS A 131 -1.64 1.54 -0.68
CA LYS A 131 -0.52 1.37 0.24
C LYS A 131 -0.71 0.14 1.13
N LEU A 132 -1.94 -0.15 1.52
CA LEU A 132 -2.33 -1.34 2.27
C LEU A 132 -2.37 -2.57 1.37
N SER A 133 -2.67 -2.48 0.07
CA SER A 133 -2.50 -3.61 -0.85
C SER A 133 -1.04 -4.03 -1.00
N ILE A 134 -0.10 -3.10 -0.78
CA ILE A 134 1.33 -3.42 -0.67
C ILE A 134 1.64 -4.12 0.66
N ILE A 135 0.88 -3.86 1.73
CA ILE A 135 1.17 -4.32 3.10
C ILE A 135 0.38 -5.59 3.50
N GLU A 136 -0.87 -5.75 3.06
CA GLU A 136 -1.82 -6.74 3.58
C GLU A 136 -2.44 -7.65 2.49
N GLY A 137 -2.16 -7.45 1.20
CA GLY A 137 -3.10 -7.88 0.16
C GLY A 137 -2.53 -8.46 -1.13
N ASN A 138 -1.29 -8.94 -1.18
CA ASN A 138 -0.88 -9.82 -2.27
C ASN A 138 0.05 -10.93 -1.76
N HIS A 139 -0.55 -12.06 -1.38
CA HIS A 139 0.17 -13.33 -1.32
C HIS A 139 0.68 -13.78 -2.72
N ASP A 140 0.18 -13.16 -3.79
CA ASP A 140 0.62 -13.41 -5.17
C ASP A 140 1.75 -12.50 -5.67
N VAL A 141 2.14 -11.46 -4.92
CA VAL A 141 3.31 -10.65 -5.29
C VAL A 141 4.45 -11.04 -4.36
N PRO A 142 5.53 -11.64 -4.87
CA PRO A 142 6.68 -11.96 -4.05
C PRO A 142 7.23 -10.68 -3.40
N PRO A 143 7.62 -10.71 -2.10
CA PRO A 143 8.30 -9.60 -1.43
C PRO A 143 9.45 -9.02 -2.25
N LEU A 144 10.05 -9.88 -3.08
CA LEU A 144 11.00 -9.51 -4.09
C LEU A 144 10.51 -9.88 -5.49
N ASN A 145 10.05 -8.88 -6.23
CA ASN A 145 9.57 -9.04 -7.60
C ASN A 145 10.62 -8.57 -8.62
N PHE A 146 11.16 -9.53 -9.38
CA PHE A 146 12.07 -9.22 -10.49
C PHE A 146 11.34 -9.11 -11.85
N GLU A 147 10.06 -9.47 -11.95
CA GLU A 147 9.26 -9.27 -13.17
C GLU A 147 8.90 -7.81 -13.36
N ASP A 148 8.40 -7.18 -12.31
CA ASP A 148 8.09 -5.75 -12.35
C ASP A 148 9.35 -4.93 -12.11
N THR A 149 9.79 -4.24 -13.16
CA THR A 149 11.01 -3.44 -13.12
C THR A 149 10.81 -2.03 -12.57
N THR A 150 9.60 -1.68 -12.13
CA THR A 150 9.28 -0.34 -11.59
C THR A 150 9.69 -0.18 -10.13
N HIS A 151 9.75 -1.27 -9.36
CA HIS A 151 9.96 -1.23 -7.91
C HIS A 151 11.43 -1.41 -7.46
N LEU A 152 12.29 -2.03 -8.29
CA LEU A 152 13.71 -2.25 -7.95
C LEU A 152 14.63 -1.27 -8.69
N THR A 153 15.40 -0.49 -7.91
CA THR A 153 16.46 0.39 -8.43
C THR A 153 17.66 -0.42 -8.91
N SER A 154 18.53 0.16 -9.75
CA SER A 154 19.75 -0.53 -10.20
C SER A 154 20.68 -0.94 -9.06
N ASP A 155 20.70 -0.17 -7.97
CA ASP A 155 21.49 -0.49 -6.77
C ASP A 155 20.92 -1.73 -6.07
N ASN A 156 19.59 -1.85 -6.00
CA ASN A 156 18.95 -3.05 -5.46
C ASN A 156 19.32 -4.29 -6.28
N TYR A 157 19.33 -4.19 -7.61
CA TYR A 157 19.78 -5.29 -8.48
C TYR A 157 21.22 -5.71 -8.15
N TYR A 158 22.12 -4.74 -7.99
CA TYR A 158 23.53 -5.02 -7.72
C TYR A 158 23.74 -5.65 -6.35
N VAL A 159 23.09 -5.13 -5.30
CA VAL A 159 23.18 -5.69 -3.94
C VAL A 159 22.68 -7.13 -3.92
N LEU A 160 21.53 -7.39 -4.55
CA LEU A 160 20.87 -8.69 -4.50
C LEU A 160 21.53 -9.74 -5.40
N THR A 161 21.89 -9.36 -6.63
CA THR A 161 22.32 -10.31 -7.68
C THR A 161 23.79 -10.20 -8.04
N GLY A 162 24.47 -9.12 -7.65
CA GLY A 162 25.82 -8.79 -8.09
C GLY A 162 25.91 -8.16 -9.48
N LEU A 163 24.78 -7.96 -10.16
CA LEU A 163 24.69 -7.35 -11.49
C LEU A 163 23.88 -6.07 -11.41
N ASN A 164 24.29 -5.04 -12.17
CA ASN A 164 23.40 -3.90 -12.38
C ASN A 164 22.20 -4.33 -13.22
N ARG A 165 21.16 -3.48 -13.27
CA ARG A 165 19.92 -3.81 -13.98
C ARG A 165 20.14 -4.17 -15.44
N LYS A 166 20.99 -3.44 -16.17
CA LYS A 166 21.24 -3.66 -17.61
C LYS A 166 21.91 -5.01 -17.87
N ASP A 167 22.90 -5.37 -17.07
CA ASP A 167 23.62 -6.64 -17.21
C ASP A 167 22.72 -7.82 -16.83
N PHE A 168 21.88 -7.64 -15.81
CA PHE A 168 20.88 -8.63 -15.45
C PHE A 168 19.83 -8.82 -16.57
N ASP A 169 19.34 -7.73 -17.16
CA ASP A 169 18.40 -7.77 -18.30
C ASP A 169 19.03 -8.51 -19.50
N HIS A 170 20.29 -8.23 -19.79
CA HIS A 170 21.03 -8.91 -20.85
C HIS A 170 21.22 -10.40 -20.55
N LEU A 171 21.58 -10.77 -19.31
CA LEU A 171 21.72 -12.17 -18.91
C LEU A 171 20.41 -12.93 -19.13
N CYS A 172 19.30 -12.34 -18.70
CA CYS A 172 17.97 -12.95 -18.88
C CYS A 172 17.56 -13.05 -20.36
N SER A 173 17.90 -12.07 -21.21
CA SER A 173 17.59 -12.13 -22.64
C SER A 173 18.33 -13.23 -23.39
N CYS A 174 19.45 -13.72 -22.85
CA CYS A 174 20.22 -14.83 -23.43
C CYS A 174 19.56 -16.20 -23.21
N ILE A 175 18.57 -16.30 -22.31
CA ILE A 175 17.90 -17.56 -21.97
C ILE A 175 16.58 -17.64 -22.75
N PRO A 176 16.36 -18.66 -23.58
CA PRO A 176 15.10 -18.84 -24.29
C PRO A 176 13.93 -19.02 -23.30
N PRO A 177 12.76 -18.39 -23.55
CA PRO A 177 11.59 -18.52 -22.67
C PRO A 177 11.11 -19.97 -22.49
N ALA A 178 11.31 -20.82 -23.51
CA ALA A 178 10.93 -22.22 -23.48
C ALA A 178 11.85 -23.10 -22.60
N SER A 179 13.05 -22.63 -22.26
CA SER A 179 14.03 -23.39 -21.49
C SER A 179 13.70 -23.44 -19.99
N LEU A 180 12.76 -22.60 -19.53
CA LEU A 180 12.29 -22.55 -18.14
C LEU A 180 10.76 -22.63 -18.12
N ARG A 181 10.20 -23.50 -17.27
CA ARG A 181 8.75 -23.71 -17.20
C ARG A 181 8.07 -22.48 -16.60
N ASN A 182 7.46 -21.68 -17.46
CA ASN A 182 6.79 -20.45 -17.06
C ASN A 182 5.48 -20.78 -16.32
N THR A 183 5.47 -20.56 -15.01
CA THR A 183 4.25 -20.56 -14.17
C THR A 183 4.16 -19.18 -13.51
N GLN A 184 2.98 -18.78 -12.98
CA GLN A 184 2.74 -17.43 -12.45
C GLN A 184 3.87 -16.88 -11.53
N ASN A 185 4.57 -17.74 -10.77
CA ASN A 185 5.68 -17.35 -9.90
C ASN A 185 7.06 -17.94 -10.30
N ARG A 186 7.26 -18.43 -11.54
CA ARG A 186 8.51 -19.09 -11.99
C ARG A 186 8.94 -18.68 -13.39
N THR A 187 8.98 -17.38 -13.63
CA THR A 187 9.54 -16.85 -14.86
C THR A 187 11.06 -17.10 -14.93
N ALA A 188 11.62 -16.98 -16.14
CA ALA A 188 13.06 -17.13 -16.35
C ALA A 188 13.86 -16.14 -15.50
N ARG A 189 13.36 -14.91 -15.38
CA ARG A 189 13.99 -13.82 -14.67
C ARG A 189 14.00 -14.04 -13.15
N VAL A 190 12.88 -14.47 -12.57
CA VAL A 190 12.79 -14.86 -11.15
C VAL A 190 13.72 -16.04 -10.84
N ALA A 191 13.79 -17.03 -11.74
CA ALA A 191 14.66 -18.19 -11.55
C ALA A 191 16.16 -17.81 -11.55
N VAL A 192 16.57 -16.95 -12.49
CA VAL A 192 17.95 -16.41 -12.54
C VAL A 192 18.24 -15.55 -11.32
N ALA A 193 17.32 -14.65 -10.93
CA ALA A 193 17.48 -13.82 -9.73
C ALA A 193 17.64 -14.68 -8.46
N CYS A 194 16.81 -15.72 -8.30
CA CYS A 194 16.87 -16.63 -7.17
C CYS A 194 18.24 -17.35 -7.09
N LEU A 195 18.75 -17.83 -8.23
CA LEU A 195 20.09 -18.42 -8.31
C LEU A 195 21.19 -17.40 -7.95
N LEU A 196 21.16 -16.21 -8.55
CA LEU A 196 22.20 -15.19 -8.32
C LEU A 196 22.20 -14.72 -6.87
N MET A 197 21.03 -14.51 -6.27
CA MET A 197 20.92 -14.18 -4.85
C MET A 197 21.45 -15.29 -3.95
N LYS A 198 21.17 -16.56 -4.28
CA LYS A 198 21.74 -17.69 -3.54
C LYS A 198 23.27 -17.68 -3.58
N LEU A 199 23.85 -17.43 -4.75
CA LEU A 199 25.30 -17.40 -4.95
C LEU A 199 25.94 -16.16 -4.30
N ARG A 200 25.27 -15.00 -4.35
CA ARG A 200 25.78 -13.72 -3.86
C ARG A 200 25.67 -13.58 -2.35
N LEU A 201 24.50 -13.91 -1.79
CA LEU A 201 24.16 -13.63 -0.39
C LEU A 201 24.31 -14.86 0.52
N GLY A 202 24.50 -16.07 -0.04
CA GLY A 202 24.63 -17.30 0.75
C GLY A 202 23.36 -17.72 1.52
N VAL A 203 22.22 -17.08 1.25
CA VAL A 203 20.96 -17.24 2.00
C VAL A 203 20.37 -18.66 1.92
N THR A 204 19.62 -19.08 2.94
CA THR A 204 19.01 -20.42 2.99
C THR A 204 17.88 -20.57 1.97
N HIS A 205 17.56 -21.80 1.56
CA HIS A 205 16.41 -22.04 0.67
C HIS A 205 15.08 -21.67 1.34
N GLN A 206 14.99 -21.73 2.67
CA GLN A 206 13.80 -21.30 3.39
C GLN A 206 13.60 -19.78 3.27
N LEU A 207 14.66 -19.00 3.45
CA LEU A 207 14.59 -17.55 3.28
C LEU A 207 14.27 -17.15 1.84
N LEU A 208 14.86 -17.83 0.85
CA LEU A 208 14.52 -17.62 -0.55
C LEU A 208 13.06 -17.97 -0.86
N ALA A 209 12.53 -19.02 -0.22
CA ALA A 209 11.11 -19.36 -0.37
C ALA A 209 10.22 -18.23 0.14
N THR A 210 10.56 -17.62 1.27
CA THR A 210 9.86 -16.45 1.80
C THR A 210 10.00 -15.23 0.90
N LEU A 211 11.22 -14.88 0.46
CA LEU A 211 11.48 -13.66 -0.33
C LEU A 211 10.81 -13.69 -1.72
N PHE A 212 10.70 -14.88 -2.31
CA PHE A 212 10.12 -15.08 -3.64
C PHE A 212 8.72 -15.69 -3.60
N SER A 213 8.09 -15.76 -2.43
CA SER A 213 6.78 -16.42 -2.24
C SER A 213 6.67 -17.80 -2.89
N PHE A 214 7.74 -18.60 -2.81
CA PHE A 214 7.66 -20.00 -3.22
C PHE A 214 6.97 -20.82 -2.13
N PRO A 215 6.20 -21.86 -2.50
CA PRO A 215 5.45 -22.67 -1.54
C PRO A 215 6.36 -23.38 -0.53
N ASP A 216 7.59 -23.74 -0.93
CA ASP A 216 8.47 -24.55 -0.11
C ASP A 216 9.94 -24.49 -0.59
N LYS A 217 10.87 -24.94 0.28
CA LYS A 217 12.33 -24.98 0.00
C LYS A 217 12.73 -25.96 -1.12
N VAL A 218 11.94 -26.99 -1.39
CA VAL A 218 12.17 -27.95 -2.48
C VAL A 218 11.87 -27.28 -3.82
N THR A 219 10.83 -26.46 -3.88
CA THR A 219 10.53 -25.61 -5.03
C THR A 219 11.68 -24.65 -5.34
N VAL A 220 12.26 -23.98 -4.34
CA VAL A 220 13.49 -23.18 -4.51
C VAL A 220 14.62 -24.00 -5.12
N SER A 221 14.89 -25.20 -4.56
CA SER A 221 15.95 -26.07 -5.07
C SER A 221 15.74 -26.45 -6.55
N ARG A 222 14.49 -26.73 -6.95
CA ARG A 222 14.15 -27.03 -8.35
C ARG A 222 14.35 -25.80 -9.25
N VAL A 223 13.90 -24.63 -8.83
CA VAL A 223 14.06 -23.37 -9.56
C VAL A 223 15.54 -23.05 -9.79
N ILE A 224 16.36 -23.12 -8.74
CA ILE A 224 17.82 -22.91 -8.81
C ILE A 224 18.46 -23.92 -9.77
N HIS A 225 18.08 -25.20 -9.69
CA HIS A 225 18.61 -26.24 -10.57
C HIS A 225 18.27 -25.96 -12.04
N SER A 226 17.02 -25.59 -12.33
CA SER A 226 16.57 -25.24 -13.67
C SER A 226 17.30 -24.01 -14.22
N ALA A 227 17.43 -22.94 -13.42
CA ALA A 227 18.16 -21.74 -13.81
C ALA A 227 19.62 -22.04 -14.15
N ARG A 228 20.29 -22.84 -13.31
CA ARG A 228 21.68 -23.27 -13.53
C ARG A 228 21.81 -24.05 -14.85
N LYS A 229 20.91 -25.00 -15.11
CA LYS A 229 20.92 -25.79 -16.35
C LYS A 229 20.72 -24.90 -17.58
N ALA A 230 19.79 -23.94 -17.52
CA ALA A 230 19.53 -23.02 -18.61
C ALA A 230 20.73 -22.10 -18.91
N LEU A 231 21.38 -21.56 -17.87
CA LEU A 231 22.59 -20.75 -18.03
C LEU A 231 23.76 -21.54 -18.64
N VAL A 232 24.00 -22.77 -18.16
CA VAL A 232 25.06 -23.62 -18.72
C VAL A 232 24.79 -24.00 -20.17
N ALA A 233 23.53 -24.17 -20.57
CA ALA A 233 23.18 -24.52 -21.94
C ALA A 233 23.22 -23.33 -22.92
N HIS A 234 22.80 -22.13 -22.48
CA HIS A 234 22.52 -21.03 -23.41
C HIS A 234 23.41 -19.80 -23.21
N PHE A 235 23.94 -19.59 -22.02
CA PHE A 235 24.78 -18.43 -21.71
C PHE A 235 26.27 -18.81 -21.71
N VAL A 236 26.67 -19.79 -20.90
CA VAL A 236 28.08 -20.19 -20.73
C VAL A 236 28.82 -20.44 -22.05
N PRO A 237 28.29 -21.20 -23.02
CA PRO A 237 29.04 -21.53 -24.24
C PRO A 237 29.32 -20.31 -25.13
N ARG A 238 28.52 -19.25 -24.99
CA ARG A 238 28.63 -18.02 -25.79
C ARG A 238 29.56 -17.00 -25.14
N PHE A 239 29.71 -17.03 -23.81
CA PHE A 239 30.38 -15.98 -23.05
C PHE A 239 31.58 -16.47 -22.21
N LEU A 240 31.80 -17.79 -22.11
CA LEU A 240 32.94 -18.40 -21.43
C LEU A 240 33.67 -19.34 -22.40
N GLY A 241 34.64 -18.78 -23.13
CA GLY A 241 35.51 -19.49 -24.06
C GLY A 241 36.56 -18.56 -24.68
N PHE A 242 37.60 -19.13 -25.29
CA PHE A 242 38.70 -18.38 -25.93
C PHE A 242 38.22 -17.42 -27.05
N GLN A 243 37.02 -17.65 -27.59
CA GLN A 243 36.42 -16.82 -28.63
C GLN A 243 35.86 -15.47 -28.13
N HIS A 244 35.77 -15.25 -26.81
CA HIS A 244 35.16 -14.04 -26.22
C HIS A 244 36.17 -13.07 -25.58
N ILE A 245 37.47 -13.43 -25.55
CA ILE A 245 38.55 -12.49 -25.23
C ILE A 245 38.83 -11.67 -26.49
N SER A 246 38.01 -10.65 -26.74
CA SER A 246 38.46 -9.56 -27.62
C SER A 246 39.47 -8.75 -26.82
N ARG A 247 40.76 -9.04 -27.02
CA ARG A 247 41.83 -8.12 -26.64
C ARG A 247 41.63 -6.87 -27.49
N ARG A 248 40.90 -5.88 -26.96
CA ARG A 248 40.88 -4.55 -27.54
C ARG A 248 42.21 -3.91 -27.17
N GLU A 249 43.05 -3.72 -28.18
CA GLU A 249 44.11 -2.71 -28.18
C GLU A 249 43.51 -1.30 -28.05
#